data_AF-A0A3M0Y1X9-F1
#
_entry.id   AF-A0A3M0Y1X9-F1
#
_cell.length_a   1.000
_cell.length_b   1.000
_cell.length_c   1.000
_cell.angle_alpha   90.00
_cell.angle_beta   90.00
_cell.angle_gamma   90.00
#
_symmetry.space_group_name_H-M   'P 1'
#
loop_
_entity.id
_entity.type
_entity.pdbx_description
1 polymer ?
#
loop_
_entity_poly.entity_id
_entity_poly.type
_entity_poly.pdbx_seq_one_letter_code
_entity_poly.pdbx_strand_id
1 'polypeptide(L)'
;MTGYLHFSLGPVQGFVAQARRTRDFWAGSFLLSWLTAHAMKAVVDRGGRIVMPAVDQDGMLERVRSQSGMGPQFGSLPNQFVAEVPDGIDGSLVVEGVLCAWKALADAVWERDRLQQAGVDRVLWESQVGGFWEIYWVLAPDDDGRHLAMRKNWRSHMPPTSEGDKCTMMGEWQELSGA
;
A
#
# COMPACT_ATOMS: atom_id res chain seq x y z
N MET A 1 0.75 -3.27 -28.99
CA MET A 1 2.02 -3.67 -28.36
C MET A 1 1.69 -4.04 -26.91
N THR A 2 2.60 -4.62 -26.15
CA THR A 2 2.41 -4.79 -24.69
C THR A 2 3.31 -3.77 -23.99
N GLY A 3 2.80 -3.16 -22.91
CA GLY A 3 3.53 -2.21 -22.10
C GLY A 3 3.95 -2.84 -20.77
N TYR A 4 4.86 -2.17 -20.06
CA TYR A 4 5.31 -2.59 -18.74
C TYR A 4 4.88 -1.56 -17.69
N LEU A 5 4.13 -2.00 -16.69
CA LEU A 5 3.81 -1.22 -15.51
C LEU A 5 4.86 -1.49 -14.43
N HIS A 6 5.58 -0.43 -14.05
CA HIS A 6 6.45 -0.45 -12.88
C HIS A 6 5.71 0.18 -11.71
N PHE A 7 5.70 -0.49 -10.56
CA PHE A 7 4.97 -0.05 -9.37
C PHE A 7 5.87 -0.06 -8.13
N SER A 8 5.66 0.91 -7.24
CA SER A 8 6.28 0.97 -5.91
C SER A 8 5.29 1.49 -4.89
N LEU A 9 5.18 0.78 -3.76
CA LEU A 9 4.53 1.24 -2.54
C LEU A 9 5.60 1.70 -1.53
N GLY A 10 5.36 2.82 -0.88
CA GLY A 10 6.18 3.37 0.19
C GLY A 10 5.34 4.27 1.12
N PRO A 11 5.90 4.79 2.21
CA PRO A 11 7.29 4.61 2.65
C PRO A 11 7.51 3.22 3.27
N VAL A 12 8.60 2.52 2.94
CA VAL A 12 8.90 1.21 3.55
C VAL A 12 9.73 1.36 4.81
N GLN A 13 10.92 1.94 4.70
CA GLN A 13 11.82 2.10 5.86
C GLN A 13 11.22 3.05 6.90
N GLY A 14 10.66 4.18 6.46
CA GLY A 14 10.02 5.15 7.34
C GLY A 14 8.75 4.63 8.04
N PHE A 15 8.14 3.56 7.54
CA PHE A 15 6.99 2.90 8.17
C PHE A 15 7.43 1.79 9.13
N VAL A 16 8.24 0.86 8.65
CA VAL A 16 8.64 -0.32 9.41
C VAL A 16 9.57 0.04 10.58
N ALA A 17 10.41 1.08 10.44
CA ALA A 17 11.31 1.51 11.50
C ALA A 17 10.59 2.16 12.71
N GLN A 18 9.32 2.54 12.57
CA GLN A 18 8.52 3.11 13.67
C GLN A 18 8.01 2.03 14.65
N ALA A 19 8.20 0.76 14.31
CA ALA A 19 7.81 -0.36 15.16
C ALA A 19 8.57 -0.33 16.50
N ARG A 20 7.84 -0.32 17.63
CA ARG A 20 8.44 -0.42 18.97
C ARG A 20 8.60 -1.85 19.46
N ARG A 21 7.85 -2.81 18.88
CA ARG A 21 7.89 -4.23 19.23
C ARG A 21 8.01 -5.10 18.00
N THR A 22 8.54 -6.31 18.14
CA THR A 22 8.64 -7.30 17.05
C THR A 22 7.30 -7.62 16.40
N ARG A 23 6.21 -7.59 17.17
CA ARG A 23 4.84 -7.75 16.64
C ARG A 23 4.47 -6.62 15.69
N ASP A 24 4.86 -5.38 16.00
CA ASP A 24 4.56 -4.21 15.16
C ASP A 24 5.40 -4.28 13.88
N PHE A 25 6.65 -4.73 13.98
CA PHE A 25 7.52 -4.99 12.82
C PHE A 25 6.91 -6.06 11.89
N TRP A 26 6.46 -7.19 12.47
CA TRP A 26 5.79 -8.25 11.70
C TRP A 26 4.49 -7.75 11.06
N ALA A 27 3.66 -7.01 11.80
CA ALA A 27 2.41 -6.47 11.27
C ALA A 27 2.66 -5.47 10.14
N GLY A 28 3.68 -4.62 10.29
CA GLY A 28 4.06 -3.63 9.28
C GLY A 28 4.56 -4.26 7.98
N SER A 29 5.43 -5.27 8.06
CA SER A 29 5.91 -5.99 6.86
C SER A 29 4.80 -6.79 6.20
N PHE A 30 3.95 -7.45 6.99
CA PHE A 30 2.77 -8.16 6.48
C PHE A 30 1.81 -7.22 5.76
N LEU A 31 1.53 -6.04 6.33
CA LEU A 31 0.64 -5.04 5.74
C LEU A 31 1.16 -4.54 4.39
N LEU A 32 2.46 -4.25 4.30
CA LEU A 32 3.08 -3.83 3.03
C LEU A 32 2.90 -4.89 1.94
N SER A 33 3.24 -6.15 2.25
CA SER A 33 3.06 -7.25 1.29
C SER A 33 1.59 -7.43 0.92
N TRP A 34 0.66 -7.31 1.87
CA TRP A 34 -0.77 -7.47 1.63
C TRP A 34 -1.33 -6.36 0.73
N LEU A 35 -0.92 -5.10 0.95
CA LEU A 35 -1.28 -3.98 0.08
C LEU A 35 -0.70 -4.17 -1.33
N THR A 36 0.55 -4.64 -1.45
CA THR A 36 1.12 -4.96 -2.76
C THR A 36 0.41 -6.13 -3.45
N ALA A 37 -0.08 -7.12 -2.70
CA ALA A 37 -0.93 -8.19 -3.25
C ALA A 37 -2.21 -7.63 -3.89
N HIS A 38 -2.83 -6.63 -3.26
CA HIS A 38 -4.00 -5.94 -3.82
C HIS A 38 -3.67 -5.17 -5.10
N ALA A 39 -2.49 -4.54 -5.18
CA ALA A 39 -2.00 -3.91 -6.41
C ALA A 39 -1.81 -4.96 -7.54
N MET A 40 -1.12 -6.06 -7.24
CA MET A 40 -0.90 -7.15 -8.20
C MET A 40 -2.20 -7.80 -8.66
N LYS A 41 -3.16 -8.01 -7.76
CA LYS A 41 -4.51 -8.48 -8.10
C LYS A 41 -5.18 -7.54 -9.11
N ALA A 42 -5.11 -6.22 -8.90
CA ALA A 42 -5.72 -5.26 -9.80
C ALA A 42 -5.15 -5.34 -11.23
N VAL A 43 -3.85 -5.64 -11.36
CA VAL A 43 -3.20 -5.88 -12.65
C VAL A 43 -3.67 -7.20 -13.29
N VAL A 44 -3.63 -8.30 -12.52
CA VAL A 44 -3.99 -9.64 -13.02
C VAL A 44 -5.46 -9.70 -13.45
N ASP A 45 -6.37 -9.10 -12.69
CA ASP A 45 -7.80 -9.07 -13.03
C ASP A 45 -8.09 -8.32 -14.34
N ARG A 46 -7.16 -7.50 -14.82
CA ARG A 46 -7.25 -6.74 -16.08
C ARG A 46 -6.46 -7.38 -17.22
N GLY A 47 -6.04 -8.64 -17.05
CA GLY A 47 -5.30 -9.38 -18.08
C GLY A 47 -3.81 -9.02 -18.15
N GLY A 48 -3.27 -8.32 -17.15
CA GLY A 48 -1.83 -8.16 -16.99
C GLY A 48 -1.18 -9.39 -16.34
N ARG A 49 0.14 -9.49 -16.46
CA ARG A 49 0.95 -10.57 -15.89
C ARG A 49 2.10 -9.98 -15.09
N ILE A 50 2.28 -10.42 -13.85
CA ILE A 50 3.44 -9.99 -13.04
C ILE A 50 4.69 -10.65 -13.63
N VAL A 51 5.68 -9.83 -13.99
CA VAL A 51 6.97 -10.26 -14.55
C VAL A 51 7.98 -10.45 -13.42
N MET A 52 7.96 -9.53 -12.44
CA MET A 52 8.83 -9.58 -11.27
C MET A 52 8.09 -9.03 -10.05
N PRO A 53 8.12 -9.70 -8.89
CA PRO A 53 8.74 -11.01 -8.62
C PRO A 53 7.94 -12.16 -9.26
N ALA A 54 8.48 -13.39 -9.17
CA ALA A 54 7.71 -14.59 -9.48
C ALA A 54 6.61 -14.76 -8.42
N VAL A 55 5.35 -14.71 -8.85
CA VAL A 55 4.16 -14.81 -7.99
C VAL A 55 3.31 -16.03 -8.29
N ASP A 56 3.81 -16.92 -9.15
CA ASP A 56 3.17 -18.20 -9.41
C ASP A 56 3.09 -18.97 -8.08
N GLN A 57 1.86 -19.30 -7.66
CA GLN A 57 1.59 -19.97 -6.38
C GLN A 57 1.93 -19.16 -5.12
N ASP A 58 2.04 -17.83 -5.22
CA ASP A 58 2.19 -17.00 -4.02
C ASP A 58 0.89 -16.99 -3.20
N GLY A 59 0.98 -17.55 -1.98
CA GLY A 59 -0.18 -17.71 -1.11
C GLY A 59 -0.84 -16.39 -0.68
N MET A 60 -0.12 -15.27 -0.70
CA MET A 60 -0.71 -13.96 -0.39
C MET A 60 -1.58 -13.46 -1.54
N LEU A 61 -1.04 -13.49 -2.76
CA LEU A 61 -1.78 -13.11 -3.95
C LEU A 61 -3.00 -14.04 -4.16
N GLU A 62 -2.82 -15.34 -4.00
CA GLU A 62 -3.93 -16.31 -4.07
C GLU A 62 -5.01 -16.05 -3.02
N ARG A 63 -4.63 -15.72 -1.78
CA ARG A 63 -5.59 -15.42 -0.71
C ARG A 63 -6.42 -14.18 -1.00
N VAL A 64 -5.80 -13.14 -1.57
CA VAL A 64 -6.46 -11.88 -1.93
C VAL A 64 -7.35 -12.05 -3.16
N ARG A 65 -6.99 -12.94 -4.09
CA ARG A 65 -7.81 -13.26 -5.28
C ARG A 65 -8.98 -14.20 -4.98
N SER A 66 -8.73 -15.31 -4.29
CA SER A 66 -9.75 -16.35 -4.02
C SER A 66 -10.64 -16.04 -2.81
N GLN A 67 -10.19 -15.15 -1.93
CA GLN A 67 -10.79 -14.90 -0.62
C GLN A 67 -10.98 -16.16 0.24
N SER A 68 -10.22 -17.23 -0.01
CA SER A 68 -10.39 -18.54 0.61
C SER A 68 -9.09 -19.04 1.29
N GLY A 69 -9.22 -19.94 2.26
CA GLY A 69 -8.09 -20.54 2.99
C GLY A 69 -7.53 -19.70 4.15
N MET A 70 -6.56 -20.28 4.89
CA MET A 70 -5.96 -19.65 6.09
C MET A 70 -5.07 -18.43 5.78
N GLY A 71 -4.70 -18.20 4.52
CA GLY A 71 -3.80 -17.12 4.13
C GLY A 71 -2.34 -17.35 4.60
N PRO A 72 -1.39 -16.56 4.08
CA PRO A 72 0.01 -16.67 4.49
C PRO A 72 0.23 -16.17 5.92
N GLN A 73 1.26 -16.69 6.60
CA GLN A 73 1.66 -16.23 7.94
C GLN A 73 2.70 -15.09 7.90
N PHE A 74 3.31 -14.85 6.76
CA PHE A 74 4.38 -13.86 6.58
C PHE A 74 4.13 -13.06 5.30
N GLY A 75 4.59 -11.80 5.28
CA GLY A 75 4.62 -11.01 4.06
C GLY A 75 5.63 -11.60 3.09
N SER A 76 5.16 -12.15 1.97
CA SER A 76 6.00 -12.76 0.93
C SER A 76 6.33 -11.79 -0.20
N LEU A 77 5.46 -10.79 -0.43
CA LEU A 77 5.57 -9.90 -1.57
C LEU A 77 6.40 -8.65 -1.26
N PRO A 78 7.31 -8.23 -2.15
CA PRO A 78 8.06 -7.00 -2.03
C PRO A 78 7.15 -5.79 -2.27
N ASN A 79 7.63 -4.61 -1.92
CA ASN A 79 6.91 -3.35 -2.14
C ASN A 79 7.02 -2.79 -3.57
N GLN A 80 7.73 -3.49 -4.46
CA GLN A 80 7.95 -3.09 -5.85
C GLN A 80 7.73 -4.29 -6.77
N PHE A 81 7.10 -4.04 -7.91
CA PHE A 81 6.91 -5.07 -8.92
C PHE A 81 6.89 -4.47 -10.32
N VAL A 82 7.12 -5.33 -11.29
CA VAL A 82 6.98 -5.05 -12.72
C VAL A 82 5.96 -6.01 -13.30
N ALA A 83 5.05 -5.49 -14.11
CA ALA A 83 4.04 -6.29 -14.78
C ALA A 83 3.93 -5.94 -16.26
N GLU A 84 3.76 -6.97 -17.08
CA GLU A 84 3.35 -6.82 -18.47
C GLU A 84 1.84 -6.53 -18.50
N VAL A 85 1.44 -5.48 -19.19
CA VAL A 85 0.06 -5.00 -19.24
C VAL A 85 -0.40 -4.78 -20.68
N PRO A 86 -1.69 -5.00 -20.98
CA PRO A 86 -2.29 -4.58 -22.25
C PRO A 86 -2.13 -3.07 -22.50
N ASP A 87 -2.03 -2.69 -23.77
CA ASP A 87 -2.05 -1.28 -24.16
C ASP A 87 -3.32 -0.59 -23.63
N GLY A 88 -3.15 0.62 -23.09
CA GLY A 88 -4.26 1.42 -22.58
C GLY A 88 -4.74 1.06 -21.16
N ILE A 89 -4.03 0.19 -20.44
CA ILE A 89 -4.25 0.08 -18.99
C ILE A 89 -3.94 1.42 -18.32
N ASP A 90 -4.88 1.88 -17.49
CA ASP A 90 -4.65 3.00 -16.60
C ASP A 90 -4.04 2.50 -15.28
N GLY A 91 -2.81 2.96 -14.98
CA GLY A 91 -2.13 2.64 -13.74
C GLY A 91 -2.85 3.19 -12.50
N SER A 92 -3.73 4.20 -12.65
CA SER A 92 -4.55 4.73 -11.56
C SER A 92 -5.43 3.65 -10.91
N LEU A 93 -5.94 2.70 -11.70
CA LEU A 93 -6.79 1.61 -11.22
C LEU A 93 -6.03 0.65 -10.30
N VAL A 94 -4.71 0.53 -10.47
CA VAL A 94 -3.85 -0.26 -9.58
C VAL A 94 -3.68 0.47 -8.25
N VAL A 95 -3.52 1.79 -8.29
CA VAL A 95 -3.48 2.64 -7.09
C VAL A 95 -4.79 2.56 -6.33
N GLU A 96 -5.93 2.66 -7.02
CA GLU A 96 -7.26 2.53 -6.43
C GLU A 96 -7.45 1.19 -5.71
N GLY A 97 -6.93 0.09 -6.27
CA GLY A 97 -6.96 -1.23 -5.62
C GLY A 97 -6.28 -1.24 -4.25
N VAL A 98 -5.15 -0.55 -4.12
CA VAL A 98 -4.42 -0.40 -2.86
C VAL A 98 -5.18 0.49 -1.89
N LEU A 99 -5.63 1.67 -2.35
CA LEU A 99 -6.32 2.64 -1.50
C LEU A 99 -7.66 2.10 -0.98
N CYS A 100 -8.39 1.34 -1.80
CA CYS A 100 -9.62 0.68 -1.39
C CYS A 100 -9.37 -0.36 -0.30
N ALA A 101 -8.33 -1.20 -0.46
CA ALA A 101 -7.94 -2.19 0.55
C ALA A 101 -7.50 -1.54 1.86
N TRP A 102 -6.69 -0.48 1.76
CA TRP A 102 -6.24 0.30 2.92
C TRP A 102 -7.41 0.95 3.66
N LYS A 103 -8.32 1.60 2.93
CA LYS A 103 -9.52 2.22 3.50
C LYS A 103 -10.40 1.17 4.18
N ALA A 104 -10.63 0.01 3.55
CA ALA A 104 -11.43 -1.05 4.14
C ALA A 104 -10.83 -1.57 5.46
N LEU A 105 -9.50 -1.68 5.53
CA LEU A 105 -8.81 -2.03 6.78
C LEU A 105 -8.98 -0.92 7.84
N ALA A 106 -8.79 0.34 7.46
CA ALA A 106 -8.93 1.47 8.36
C ALA A 106 -10.36 1.59 8.91
N ASP A 107 -11.39 1.40 8.07
CA ASP A 107 -12.79 1.37 8.49
C ASP A 107 -13.07 0.20 9.44
N ALA A 108 -12.46 -0.98 9.20
CA ALA A 108 -12.60 -2.11 10.11
C ALA A 108 -11.97 -1.84 11.49
N VAL A 109 -10.82 -1.15 11.53
CA VAL A 109 -10.18 -0.71 12.79
C VAL A 109 -11.06 0.32 13.50
N TRP A 110 -11.58 1.30 12.76
CA TRP A 110 -12.46 2.34 13.30
C TRP A 110 -13.66 1.76 14.06
N GLU A 111 -14.35 0.79 13.44
CA GLU A 111 -15.50 0.12 14.05
C GLU A 111 -15.10 -0.80 15.21
N ARG A 112 -14.09 -1.64 15.00
CA ARG A 112 -13.67 -2.64 16.00
C ARG A 112 -13.16 -2.00 17.29
N ASP A 113 -12.36 -0.94 17.16
CA ASP A 113 -11.77 -0.23 18.30
C ASP A 113 -12.66 0.91 18.81
N ARG A 114 -13.85 1.10 18.19
CA ARG A 114 -14.88 2.08 18.57
C ARG A 114 -14.33 3.50 18.67
N LEU A 115 -13.54 3.91 17.68
CA LEU A 115 -12.79 5.17 17.73
C LEU A 115 -13.70 6.40 17.87
N GLN A 116 -14.91 6.34 17.31
CA GLN A 116 -15.93 7.38 17.50
C GLN A 116 -16.30 7.59 18.97
N GLN A 117 -16.38 6.51 19.76
CA GLN A 117 -16.70 6.56 21.20
C GLN A 117 -15.49 6.97 22.03
N ALA A 118 -14.29 6.68 21.54
CA ALA A 118 -13.04 7.13 22.12
C ALA A 118 -12.77 8.63 21.91
N GLY A 119 -13.65 9.33 21.17
CA GLY A 119 -13.52 10.76 20.90
C GLY A 119 -12.56 11.11 19.77
N VAL A 120 -12.17 10.14 18.94
CA VAL A 120 -11.30 10.39 17.79
C VAL A 120 -12.04 11.21 16.74
N ASP A 121 -11.41 12.27 16.25
CA ASP A 121 -11.95 13.08 15.15
C ASP A 121 -11.91 12.28 13.83
N ARG A 122 -13.09 12.09 13.23
CA ARG A 122 -13.26 11.38 11.96
C ARG A 122 -12.57 12.10 10.80
N VAL A 123 -12.59 13.44 10.79
CA VAL A 123 -11.98 14.24 9.71
C VAL A 123 -10.48 14.09 9.75
N LEU A 124 -9.88 14.19 10.94
CA LEU A 124 -8.45 13.94 11.14
C LEU A 124 -8.08 12.51 10.73
N TRP A 125 -8.85 11.51 11.18
CA TRP A 125 -8.63 10.12 10.81
C TRP A 125 -8.64 9.90 9.30
N GLU A 126 -9.68 10.37 8.60
CA GLU A 126 -9.80 10.19 7.15
C GLU A 126 -8.69 10.93 6.38
N SER A 127 -8.32 12.13 6.82
CA SER A 127 -7.19 12.88 6.26
C SER A 127 -5.88 12.11 6.39
N GLN A 128 -5.57 11.61 7.60
CA GLN A 128 -4.32 10.88 7.83
C GLN A 128 -4.29 9.53 7.10
N VAL A 129 -5.40 8.78 7.08
CA VAL A 129 -5.51 7.50 6.37
C VAL A 129 -5.38 7.69 4.85
N GLY A 130 -6.05 8.69 4.28
CA GLY A 130 -6.02 8.97 2.85
C GLY A 130 -4.66 9.45 2.35
N GLY A 131 -3.94 10.19 3.19
CA GLY A 131 -2.63 10.76 2.87
C GLY A 131 -1.44 9.90 3.28
N PHE A 132 -1.62 8.64 3.73
CA PHE A 132 -0.52 7.88 4.36
C PHE A 132 0.49 7.28 3.37
N TRP A 133 -0.01 6.66 2.30
CA TRP A 133 0.84 5.86 1.41
C TRP A 133 1.36 6.69 0.23
N GLU A 134 2.65 6.55 -0.05
CA GLU A 134 3.28 6.98 -1.29
C GLU A 134 3.20 5.85 -2.31
N ILE A 135 2.51 6.10 -3.41
CA ILE A 135 2.38 5.13 -4.49
C ILE A 135 2.96 5.73 -5.77
N TYR A 136 4.00 5.09 -6.30
CA TYR A 136 4.63 5.47 -7.55
C TYR A 136 4.35 4.41 -8.61
N TRP A 137 3.99 4.86 -9.80
CA TRP A 137 3.85 3.99 -10.95
C TRP A 137 4.26 4.70 -12.25
N VAL A 138 4.67 3.92 -13.24
CA VAL A 138 4.98 4.39 -14.59
C VAL A 138 4.73 3.28 -15.60
N LEU A 139 4.20 3.66 -16.78
CA LEU A 139 4.09 2.79 -17.94
C LEU A 139 5.31 3.00 -18.84
N ALA A 140 5.96 1.92 -19.22
CA ALA A 140 7.21 1.91 -19.96
C ALA A 140 7.17 0.90 -21.12
N PRO A 141 8.01 1.08 -22.16
CA PRO A 141 8.11 0.13 -23.27
C PRO A 141 8.91 -1.14 -22.92
N ASP A 142 9.65 -1.14 -21.81
CA ASP A 142 10.50 -2.25 -21.36
C ASP A 142 10.41 -2.43 -19.82
N ASP A 143 10.94 -3.54 -19.32
CA ASP A 143 10.96 -3.91 -17.90
C ASP A 143 12.17 -3.35 -17.13
N ASP A 144 12.90 -2.38 -17.68
CA ASP A 144 14.08 -1.80 -17.04
C ASP A 144 13.70 -0.96 -15.80
N GLY A 145 14.26 -1.32 -14.64
CA GLY A 145 14.02 -0.63 -13.37
C GLY A 145 14.38 0.87 -13.36
N ARG A 146 15.12 1.36 -14.35
CA ARG A 146 15.42 2.80 -14.53
C ARG A 146 14.15 3.67 -14.57
N HIS A 147 13.06 3.17 -15.15
CA HIS A 147 11.82 3.95 -15.32
C HIS A 147 11.22 4.31 -13.97
N LEU A 148 11.17 3.34 -13.06
CA LEU A 148 10.69 3.55 -11.70
C LEU A 148 11.63 4.46 -10.90
N ALA A 149 12.94 4.29 -11.07
CA ALA A 149 13.94 5.15 -10.42
C ALA A 149 13.78 6.62 -10.84
N MET A 150 13.59 6.87 -12.14
CA MET A 150 13.32 8.22 -12.67
C MET A 150 12.00 8.78 -12.13
N ARG A 151 10.93 7.96 -12.08
CA ARG A 151 9.63 8.37 -11.53
C ARG A 151 9.72 8.80 -10.06
N LYS A 152 10.59 8.17 -9.27
CA LYS A 152 10.82 8.50 -7.85
C LYS A 152 11.54 9.82 -7.63
N ASN A 153 12.26 10.34 -8.64
CA ASN A 153 12.85 11.68 -8.55
C ASN A 153 11.79 12.78 -8.51
N TRP A 154 10.61 12.53 -9.10
CA TRP A 154 9.45 13.41 -8.97
C TRP A 154 8.67 13.03 -7.71
N ARG A 155 9.05 13.63 -6.58
CA ARG A 155 8.30 13.52 -5.32
C ARG A 155 6.90 14.11 -5.53
N SER A 156 5.88 13.26 -5.37
CA SER A 156 4.47 13.63 -5.56
C SER A 156 3.68 13.57 -4.26
N HIS A 157 4.29 13.03 -3.20
CA HIS A 157 3.64 12.89 -1.91
C HIS A 157 3.94 14.11 -1.03
N MET A 158 2.87 14.70 -0.50
CA MET A 158 2.94 15.70 0.55
C MET A 158 2.20 15.11 1.76
N PRO A 159 2.90 14.88 2.89
CA PRO A 159 2.24 14.52 4.13
C PRO A 159 1.21 15.60 4.49
N PRO A 160 0.08 15.22 5.10
CA PRO A 160 -0.90 16.21 5.52
C PRO A 160 -0.28 17.18 6.53
N THR A 161 -0.57 18.46 6.37
CA THR A 161 -0.24 19.48 7.37
C THR A 161 -1.00 19.14 8.64
N SER A 162 -0.27 18.79 9.68
CA SER A 162 -0.86 18.34 10.93
C SER A 162 -0.56 19.36 12.03
N GLU A 163 -1.61 19.99 12.56
CA GLU A 163 -1.53 20.87 13.73
C GLU A 163 -1.65 20.00 15.00
N GLY A 164 -1.40 20.53 16.20
CA GLY A 164 -1.58 19.77 17.44
C GLY A 164 -0.49 18.75 17.79
N ASP A 165 -0.77 17.97 18.84
CA ASP A 165 0.17 17.03 19.45
C ASP A 165 0.56 15.88 18.51
N LYS A 166 1.82 15.45 18.59
CA LYS A 166 2.36 14.42 17.70
C LYS A 166 2.18 13.02 18.25
N CYS A 167 1.91 12.08 17.34
CA CYS A 167 1.84 10.68 17.66
C CYS A 167 3.18 10.21 18.24
N THR A 168 3.13 9.61 19.44
CA THR A 168 4.35 9.14 20.11
C THR A 168 5.08 8.06 19.31
N MET A 169 4.37 7.32 18.45
CA MET A 169 4.93 6.27 17.61
C MET A 169 5.45 6.81 16.27
N MET A 170 4.73 7.75 15.66
CA MET A 170 5.04 8.29 14.34
C MET A 170 5.00 9.82 14.40
N GLY A 171 6.11 10.43 14.84
CA GLY A 171 6.16 11.87 15.18
C GLY A 171 5.80 12.85 14.06
N GLU A 172 5.79 12.40 12.81
CA GLU A 172 5.35 13.20 11.65
C GLU A 172 3.81 13.34 11.56
N TRP A 173 3.07 12.50 12.28
CA TRP A 173 1.61 12.42 12.27
C TRP A 173 1.02 12.99 13.55
N GLN A 174 -0.17 13.59 13.46
CA GLN A 174 -0.90 14.06 14.63
C GLN A 174 -1.52 12.87 15.38
N GLU A 175 -1.53 12.99 16.69
CA GLU A 175 -2.21 12.04 17.56
C GLU A 175 -3.75 12.09 17.36
N LEU A 176 -4.48 11.05 17.73
CA LEU A 176 -5.89 10.87 17.33
C LEU A 176 -6.94 11.55 18.22
N SER A 177 -6.56 12.06 19.39
CA SER A 177 -7.46 12.77 20.30
C SER A 177 -7.77 14.20 19.83
N GLY A 178 -7.01 14.73 18.86
CA GLY A 178 -7.21 16.06 18.29
C GLY A 178 -6.78 17.20 19.21
N ALA A 179 -5.91 16.92 20.18
CA ALA A 179 -5.37 17.90 21.12
C ALA A 179 -4.25 18.76 20.50
#